data_AF-A0A7V9TXB2-F1
#
_entry.id   AF-A0A7V9TXB2-F1
#
_cell.length_a   1.000
_cell.length_b   1.000
_cell.length_c   1.000
_cell.angle_alpha   90.00
_cell.angle_beta   90.00
_cell.angle_gamma   90.00
#
_symmetry.space_group_name_H-M   'P 1'
#
loop_
_entity.id
_entity.type
_entity.pdbx_description
1 polymer ?
#
loop_
_entity_poly.entity_id
_entity_poly.type
_entity_poly.pdbx_seq_one_letter_code
_entity_poly.pdbx_strand_id
1 'polypeptide(L)'
;MAPAAGSTSMGFKVYRMADTLQATVPVFCKIEFGSAATAGQPGIWLTLGTTHDGAGTIGGTILLARQDLRGGDNGATVQTANYGSADTNRITSSIFLTSAGANLFFSIERTKDSTGADTNTGLIVALNSQAGSHRHYYIPFTGTIPAVQNGYHIVLTQTTPSTLNGNVGISAVVPMGYDAKQPGINMMVCLVNDFANFALVPITVYGVSHNYQHVGSQVASMRNQGAAAVGDTNTRLLIRYE
;
A
#
# COMPACT_ATOMS: atom_id res chain seq x y z
N MET A 1 -10.30 23.59 -10.10
CA MET A 1 -11.69 23.11 -10.26
C MET A 1 -11.94 22.08 -9.17
N ALA A 2 -12.98 22.24 -8.36
CA ALA A 2 -13.36 21.26 -7.35
C ALA A 2 -14.47 20.34 -7.90
N PRO A 3 -14.55 19.06 -7.48
CA PRO A 3 -15.66 18.18 -7.84
C PRO A 3 -17.02 18.77 -7.38
N ALA A 4 -18.05 18.65 -8.22
CA ALA A 4 -19.39 19.13 -7.88
C ALA A 4 -20.24 18.11 -7.09
N ALA A 5 -19.85 16.83 -7.12
CA ALA A 5 -20.53 15.73 -6.46
C ALA A 5 -19.52 14.74 -5.86
N GLY A 6 -20.00 13.79 -5.06
CA GLY A 6 -19.20 12.65 -4.63
C GLY A 6 -18.86 11.71 -5.80
N SER A 7 -17.83 10.90 -5.60
CA SER A 7 -17.39 9.78 -6.45
C SER A 7 -17.06 10.19 -7.87
N THR A 8 -16.56 11.42 -8.03
CA THR A 8 -16.29 12.03 -9.32
C THR A 8 -14.79 12.12 -9.54
N SER A 9 -14.27 11.40 -10.54
CA SER A 9 -12.91 11.55 -11.03
C SER A 9 -12.81 12.84 -11.85
N MET A 10 -11.81 13.68 -11.56
CA MET A 10 -11.60 14.98 -12.21
C MET A 10 -10.32 15.02 -13.05
N GLY A 11 -9.55 13.93 -13.07
CA GLY A 11 -8.33 13.82 -13.84
C GLY A 11 -7.54 12.57 -13.49
N PHE A 12 -6.50 12.31 -14.27
CA PHE A 12 -5.66 11.14 -14.07
C PHE A 12 -4.22 11.39 -14.53
N LYS A 13 -3.33 10.50 -14.08
CA LYS A 13 -2.00 10.28 -14.64
C LYS A 13 -1.79 8.79 -14.86
N VAL A 14 -1.08 8.43 -15.92
CA VAL A 14 -0.64 7.06 -16.18
C VAL A 14 0.87 7.00 -16.02
N TYR A 15 1.33 6.08 -15.20
CA TYR A 15 2.73 5.77 -14.98
C TYR A 15 3.02 4.35 -15.45
N ARG A 16 4.30 4.05 -15.65
CA ARG A 16 4.79 2.70 -15.94
C ARG A 16 5.97 2.38 -15.05
N MET A 17 6.19 1.09 -14.79
CA MET A 17 7.46 0.67 -14.23
C MET A 17 8.59 0.94 -15.25
N ALA A 18 9.76 1.25 -14.71
CA ALA A 18 10.98 1.57 -15.46
C ALA A 18 12.09 0.52 -15.23
N ASP A 19 11.76 -0.60 -14.60
CA ASP A 19 12.64 -1.76 -14.42
C ASP A 19 12.87 -2.52 -15.75
N THR A 20 13.85 -3.42 -15.75
CA THR A 20 14.21 -4.24 -16.93
C THR A 20 13.11 -5.22 -17.34
N LEU A 21 12.24 -5.62 -16.41
CA LEU A 21 11.13 -6.53 -16.65
C LEU A 21 9.97 -5.85 -17.38
N GLN A 22 9.93 -4.52 -17.44
CA GLN A 22 8.91 -3.78 -18.19
C GLN A 22 8.81 -4.20 -19.67
N ALA A 23 9.91 -4.68 -20.27
CA ALA A 23 9.92 -5.15 -21.66
C ALA A 23 9.17 -6.48 -21.87
N THR A 24 9.08 -7.33 -20.85
CA THR A 24 8.51 -8.69 -20.96
C THR A 24 7.21 -8.86 -20.18
N VAL A 25 7.10 -8.17 -19.04
CA VAL A 25 5.91 -8.13 -18.18
C VAL A 25 5.57 -6.67 -17.87
N PRO A 26 5.01 -5.92 -18.84
CA PRO A 26 4.74 -4.50 -18.69
C PRO A 26 3.69 -4.22 -17.62
N VAL A 27 3.92 -3.17 -16.85
CA VAL A 27 2.98 -2.69 -15.83
C VAL A 27 2.73 -1.21 -16.03
N PHE A 28 1.46 -0.87 -16.23
CA PHE A 28 0.96 0.50 -16.30
C PHE A 28 -0.01 0.74 -15.14
N CYS A 29 0.20 1.84 -14.42
CA CYS A 29 -0.61 2.27 -13.30
C CYS A 29 -1.31 3.57 -13.66
N LYS A 30 -2.64 3.54 -13.73
CA LYS A 30 -3.45 4.75 -13.76
C LYS A 30 -3.82 5.15 -12.34
N ILE A 31 -3.50 6.40 -12.00
CA ILE A 31 -3.91 7.06 -10.78
C ILE A 31 -4.90 8.16 -11.17
N GLU A 32 -6.14 8.02 -10.74
CA GLU A 32 -7.18 9.03 -10.91
C GLU A 32 -7.35 9.82 -9.60
N PHE A 33 -7.71 11.10 -9.71
CA PHE A 33 -7.91 11.99 -8.57
C PHE A 33 -9.22 12.77 -8.69
N GLY A 34 -9.90 12.95 -7.58
CA GLY A 34 -11.21 13.60 -7.55
C GLY A 34 -11.86 13.58 -6.16
N SER A 35 -13.17 13.35 -6.11
CA SER A 35 -13.96 13.27 -4.86
C SER A 35 -14.32 11.84 -4.45
N ALA A 36 -14.29 11.52 -3.16
CA ALA A 36 -14.67 10.22 -2.60
C ALA A 36 -16.18 10.09 -2.34
N ALA A 37 -16.68 9.93 -1.11
CA ALA A 37 -18.14 9.77 -0.91
C ALA A 37 -18.90 11.10 -1.08
N THR A 38 -18.25 12.22 -0.76
CA THR A 38 -18.80 13.58 -0.90
C THR A 38 -17.86 14.45 -1.73
N ALA A 39 -18.34 15.60 -2.21
CA ALA A 39 -17.54 16.55 -3.00
C ALA A 39 -16.32 17.11 -2.24
N GLY A 40 -16.35 17.14 -0.91
CA GLY A 40 -15.27 17.63 -0.05
C GLY A 40 -14.18 16.60 0.24
N GLN A 41 -14.47 15.30 0.08
CA GLN A 41 -13.54 14.24 0.41
C GLN A 41 -12.58 13.95 -0.74
N PRO A 42 -11.26 13.90 -0.53
CA PRO A 42 -10.33 13.48 -1.58
C PRO A 42 -10.54 12.00 -1.94
N GLY A 43 -10.68 11.72 -3.23
CA GLY A 43 -10.78 10.38 -3.79
C GLY A 43 -9.61 10.08 -4.72
N ILE A 44 -9.03 8.88 -4.57
CA ILE A 44 -8.05 8.32 -5.50
C ILE A 44 -8.62 7.03 -6.08
N TRP A 45 -8.34 6.75 -7.35
CA TRP A 45 -8.56 5.43 -7.91
C TRP A 45 -7.32 4.88 -8.57
N LEU A 46 -7.10 3.57 -8.41
CA LEU A 46 -5.98 2.84 -8.98
C LEU A 46 -6.48 1.80 -9.97
N THR A 47 -5.91 1.79 -11.17
CA THR A 47 -6.12 0.72 -12.16
C THR A 47 -4.76 0.25 -12.67
N LEU A 48 -4.53 -1.06 -12.67
CA LEU A 48 -3.30 -1.66 -13.19
C LEU A 48 -3.59 -2.53 -14.41
N GLY A 49 -2.74 -2.45 -15.42
CA GLY A 49 -2.81 -3.31 -16.59
C GLY A 49 -1.49 -3.39 -17.32
N THR A 50 -1.50 -4.09 -18.45
CA THR A 50 -0.29 -4.42 -19.22
C THR A 50 -0.08 -3.53 -20.43
N THR A 51 -1.08 -2.71 -20.80
CA THR A 51 -0.95 -1.69 -21.84
C THR A 51 -1.75 -0.44 -21.49
N HIS A 52 -1.53 0.65 -22.24
CA HIS A 52 -2.38 1.83 -22.22
C HIS A 52 -2.48 2.46 -23.62
N ASP A 53 -3.54 3.22 -23.87
CA ASP A 53 -3.82 3.85 -25.18
C ASP A 53 -3.25 5.27 -25.35
N GLY A 54 -2.46 5.75 -24.39
CA GLY A 54 -1.99 7.14 -24.34
C GLY A 54 -3.05 8.19 -23.95
N ALA A 55 -4.35 7.86 -24.03
CA ALA A 55 -5.48 8.70 -23.64
C ALA A 55 -6.02 8.39 -22.23
N GLY A 56 -5.45 7.39 -21.54
CA GLY A 56 -5.80 7.06 -20.15
C GLY A 56 -6.60 5.77 -19.99
N THR A 57 -6.87 5.04 -21.07
CA THR A 57 -7.45 3.70 -20.98
C THR A 57 -6.34 2.71 -20.67
N ILE A 58 -6.48 2.00 -19.55
CA ILE A 58 -5.65 0.85 -19.23
C ILE A 58 -6.22 -0.37 -19.95
N GLY A 59 -5.38 -1.12 -20.65
CA GLY A 59 -5.78 -2.25 -21.48
C GLY A 59 -4.85 -3.47 -21.32
N GLY A 60 -4.97 -4.39 -22.29
CA GLY A 60 -4.34 -5.71 -22.23
C GLY A 60 -4.94 -6.55 -21.10
N THR A 61 -4.12 -7.36 -20.44
CA THR A 61 -4.51 -8.00 -19.18
C THR A 61 -4.70 -6.92 -18.12
N ILE A 62 -5.90 -6.83 -17.56
CA ILE A 62 -6.20 -6.01 -16.38
C ILE A 62 -5.68 -6.74 -15.15
N LEU A 63 -4.64 -6.18 -14.53
CA LEU A 63 -3.97 -6.72 -13.36
C LEU A 63 -4.71 -6.33 -12.07
N LEU A 64 -5.23 -5.11 -12.03
CA LEU A 64 -6.07 -4.63 -10.94
C LEU A 64 -7.16 -3.76 -11.55
N ALA A 65 -8.40 -4.25 -11.49
CA ALA A 65 -9.56 -3.47 -11.85
C ALA A 65 -9.66 -2.24 -10.93
N ARG A 66 -10.25 -1.15 -11.44
CA ARG A 66 -10.33 0.16 -10.78
C ARG A 66 -10.74 0.04 -9.31
N GLN A 67 -9.78 0.26 -8.41
CA GLN A 67 -9.99 0.29 -6.97
C GLN A 67 -10.24 1.72 -6.53
N ASP A 68 -11.19 1.94 -5.63
CA ASP A 68 -11.40 3.20 -4.95
C ASP A 68 -10.63 3.24 -3.63
N LEU A 69 -9.88 4.32 -3.44
CA LEU A 69 -9.15 4.63 -2.22
C LEU A 69 -9.76 5.91 -1.67
N ARG A 70 -10.45 5.77 -0.54
CA ARG A 70 -11.24 6.84 0.06
C ARG A 70 -10.81 7.05 1.50
N GLY A 71 -10.54 8.31 1.83
CA GLY A 71 -10.28 8.77 3.19
C GLY A 71 -11.47 9.59 3.68
N GLY A 72 -11.68 9.61 4.99
CA GLY A 72 -12.51 10.61 5.64
C GLY A 72 -12.05 12.05 5.38
N ASP A 73 -12.95 12.99 5.66
CA ASP A 73 -12.71 14.42 5.50
C ASP A 73 -11.69 14.94 6.51
N ASN A 74 -10.69 15.67 6.02
CA ASN A 74 -9.96 16.64 6.83
C ASN A 74 -10.44 18.02 6.47
N GLY A 75 -11.00 18.73 7.46
CA GLY A 75 -11.27 20.16 7.30
C GLY A 75 -10.01 20.90 6.84
N ALA A 76 -10.16 21.92 6.01
CA ALA A 76 -9.07 22.62 5.32
C ALA A 76 -8.01 23.25 6.24
N THR A 77 -8.23 23.28 7.56
CA THR A 77 -7.36 23.89 8.56
C THR A 77 -6.45 22.90 9.29
N VAL A 78 -6.63 21.59 9.12
CA VAL A 78 -5.82 20.57 9.80
C VAL A 78 -4.62 20.20 8.94
N GLN A 79 -3.41 20.53 9.40
CA GLN A 79 -2.19 20.09 8.76
C GLN A 79 -2.03 18.57 8.91
N THR A 80 -1.68 17.92 7.80
CA THR A 80 -1.41 16.48 7.79
C THR A 80 -0.05 16.14 7.23
N ALA A 81 0.58 15.15 7.85
CA ALA A 81 1.74 14.49 7.30
C ALA A 81 1.34 13.65 6.09
N ASN A 82 2.22 13.62 5.09
CA ASN A 82 2.07 12.90 3.85
C ASN A 82 3.45 12.36 3.47
N TYR A 83 3.55 11.08 3.16
CA TYR A 83 4.80 10.43 2.78
C TYR A 83 4.59 9.61 1.51
N GLY A 84 5.63 9.55 0.69
CA GLY A 84 5.67 8.70 -0.49
C GLY A 84 7.11 8.40 -0.88
N SER A 85 7.30 7.24 -1.49
CA SER A 85 8.58 6.78 -2.04
C SER A 85 8.29 5.96 -3.28
N ALA A 86 9.15 6.06 -4.28
CA ALA A 86 9.04 5.30 -5.52
C ALA A 86 10.43 4.97 -6.04
N ASP A 87 10.48 3.90 -6.82
CA ASP A 87 11.66 3.49 -7.57
C ASP A 87 11.16 2.88 -8.91
N THR A 88 12.08 2.43 -9.75
CA THR A 88 11.82 1.85 -11.07
C THR A 88 10.80 0.69 -11.06
N ASN A 89 10.69 -0.05 -9.96
CA ASN A 89 9.91 -1.28 -9.80
C ASN A 89 8.79 -1.17 -8.74
N ARG A 90 8.62 0.00 -8.09
CA ARG A 90 7.77 0.12 -6.90
C ARG A 90 7.27 1.54 -6.66
N ILE A 91 6.15 1.64 -5.97
CA ILE A 91 5.66 2.89 -5.38
C ILE A 91 4.94 2.60 -4.07
N THR A 92 5.07 3.48 -3.09
CA THR A 92 4.29 3.48 -1.86
C THR A 92 3.95 4.91 -1.49
N SER A 93 2.72 5.13 -1.02
CA SER A 93 2.28 6.44 -0.56
C SER A 93 1.29 6.28 0.57
N SER A 94 1.42 7.16 1.56
CA SER A 94 0.49 7.28 2.67
C SER A 94 0.28 8.77 2.95
N ILE A 95 -0.94 9.26 2.71
CA ILE A 95 -1.31 10.68 2.82
C ILE A 95 -2.48 10.84 3.79
N PHE A 96 -2.70 12.06 4.28
CA PHE A 96 -3.75 12.39 5.26
C PHE A 96 -3.62 11.67 6.63
N LEU A 97 -2.39 11.48 7.10
CA LEU A 97 -2.02 10.65 8.26
C LEU A 97 -2.35 11.20 9.65
N THR A 98 -2.63 12.49 9.80
CA THR A 98 -2.86 13.08 11.14
C THR A 98 -4.31 12.99 11.60
N SER A 99 -5.20 12.41 10.78
CA SER A 99 -6.62 12.33 11.08
C SER A 99 -7.15 10.91 11.07
N ALA A 100 -7.91 10.59 12.11
CA ALA A 100 -8.48 9.29 12.34
C ALA A 100 -9.43 8.91 11.18
N GLY A 101 -9.10 7.83 10.47
CA GLY A 101 -9.91 7.33 9.36
C GLY A 101 -9.86 8.15 8.07
N ALA A 102 -8.97 9.14 7.99
CA ALA A 102 -8.80 9.98 6.80
C ALA A 102 -7.65 9.56 5.88
N ASN A 103 -6.80 8.63 6.30
CA ASN A 103 -5.59 8.30 5.55
C ASN A 103 -5.93 7.66 4.20
N LEU A 104 -5.10 7.91 3.20
CA LEU A 104 -5.07 7.17 1.95
C LEU A 104 -3.71 6.50 1.83
N PHE A 105 -3.71 5.22 1.56
CA PHE A 105 -2.53 4.38 1.49
C PHE A 105 -2.62 3.47 0.27
N PHE A 106 -1.53 3.40 -0.48
CA PHE A 106 -1.31 2.31 -1.41
C PHE A 106 0.17 2.00 -1.53
N SER A 107 0.44 0.76 -1.91
CA SER A 107 1.74 0.26 -2.28
C SER A 107 1.59 -0.71 -3.44
N ILE A 108 2.47 -0.59 -4.43
CA ILE A 108 2.59 -1.47 -5.58
C ILE A 108 4.07 -1.81 -5.73
N GLU A 109 4.39 -3.09 -5.82
CA GLU A 109 5.75 -3.57 -6.00
C GLU A 109 5.80 -4.81 -6.89
N ARG A 110 6.89 -4.99 -7.64
CA ARG A 110 7.23 -6.29 -8.21
C ARG A 110 7.41 -7.34 -7.10
N THR A 111 7.05 -8.57 -7.40
CA THR A 111 7.32 -9.71 -6.53
C THR A 111 8.83 -9.95 -6.39
N LYS A 112 9.29 -10.40 -5.22
CA LYS A 112 10.71 -10.65 -4.94
C LYS A 112 11.07 -12.13 -4.97
N ASP A 113 12.32 -12.45 -5.25
CA ASP A 113 12.89 -13.77 -4.99
C ASP A 113 13.50 -13.85 -3.57
N SER A 114 14.17 -14.96 -3.24
CA SER A 114 14.80 -15.16 -1.93
C SER A 114 16.01 -14.26 -1.67
N THR A 115 16.50 -13.56 -2.68
CA THR A 115 17.62 -12.60 -2.57
C THR A 115 17.14 -11.15 -2.58
N GLY A 116 15.83 -10.92 -2.72
CA GLY A 116 15.25 -9.58 -2.80
C GLY A 116 15.27 -8.97 -4.20
N ALA A 117 15.65 -9.75 -5.22
CA ALA A 117 15.61 -9.29 -6.61
C ALA A 117 14.18 -9.34 -7.17
N ASP A 118 13.86 -8.44 -8.09
CA ASP A 118 12.55 -8.42 -8.75
C ASP A 118 12.35 -9.65 -9.63
N THR A 119 11.12 -10.14 -9.67
CA THR A 119 10.72 -11.29 -10.47
C THR A 119 9.61 -10.94 -11.43
N ASN A 120 9.50 -11.73 -12.50
CA ASN A 120 8.43 -11.65 -13.49
C ASN A 120 7.21 -12.51 -13.11
N THR A 121 7.00 -12.78 -11.81
CA THR A 121 5.92 -13.68 -11.38
C THR A 121 4.63 -12.92 -11.09
N GLY A 122 4.72 -11.67 -10.61
CA GLY A 122 3.54 -10.84 -10.40
C GLY A 122 3.82 -9.50 -9.74
N LEU A 123 2.77 -8.98 -9.12
CA LEU A 123 2.78 -7.78 -8.30
C LEU A 123 2.30 -8.07 -6.88
N ILE A 124 2.87 -7.34 -5.93
CA ILE A 124 2.40 -7.21 -4.56
C ILE A 124 1.71 -5.85 -4.48
N VAL A 125 0.41 -5.84 -4.14
CA VAL A 125 -0.36 -4.60 -4.04
C VAL A 125 -1.08 -4.54 -2.70
N ALA A 126 -0.79 -3.50 -1.92
CA ALA A 126 -1.50 -3.19 -0.69
C ALA A 126 -2.20 -1.84 -0.83
N LEU A 127 -3.41 -1.71 -0.32
CA LEU A 127 -4.15 -0.45 -0.36
C LEU A 127 -5.14 -0.37 0.78
N ASN A 128 -5.58 0.83 1.13
CA ASN A 128 -6.77 1.01 1.94
C ASN A 128 -7.96 1.45 1.08
N SER A 129 -9.13 0.88 1.36
CA SER A 129 -10.37 1.27 0.65
C SER A 129 -11.23 2.24 1.46
N GLN A 130 -11.12 2.18 2.79
CA GLN A 130 -11.80 3.03 3.77
C GLN A 130 -11.05 2.96 5.12
N ALA A 131 -11.44 3.79 6.08
CA ALA A 131 -10.90 3.76 7.45
C ALA A 131 -10.89 2.32 8.01
N GLY A 132 -9.70 1.83 8.35
CA GLY A 132 -9.53 0.49 8.91
C GLY A 132 -9.85 -0.67 7.96
N SER A 133 -9.89 -0.48 6.64
CA SER A 133 -9.99 -1.57 5.65
C SER A 133 -8.75 -1.59 4.78
N HIS A 134 -7.77 -2.42 5.18
CA HIS A 134 -6.59 -2.72 4.37
C HIS A 134 -6.87 -3.94 3.50
N ARG A 135 -6.51 -3.84 2.23
CA ARG A 135 -6.60 -4.91 1.25
C ARG A 135 -5.22 -5.23 0.74
N HIS A 136 -4.95 -6.51 0.57
CA HIS A 136 -3.69 -7.00 0.04
C HIS A 136 -3.96 -7.98 -1.11
N TYR A 137 -3.19 -7.83 -2.17
CA TYR A 137 -3.25 -8.64 -3.38
C TYR A 137 -1.87 -9.19 -3.71
N TYR A 138 -1.84 -10.47 -4.05
CA TYR A 138 -0.84 -11.02 -4.94
C TYR A 138 -1.47 -11.13 -6.33
N ILE A 139 -0.90 -10.47 -7.33
CA ILE A 139 -1.43 -10.42 -8.69
C ILE A 139 -0.43 -11.12 -9.61
N PRO A 140 -0.62 -12.40 -9.95
CA PRO A 140 0.28 -13.08 -10.88
C PRO A 140 0.11 -12.51 -12.29
N PHE A 141 1.20 -12.48 -13.08
CA PHE A 141 1.11 -12.04 -14.49
C PHE A 141 0.47 -13.09 -15.40
N THR A 142 0.37 -14.33 -14.94
CA THR A 142 -0.27 -15.45 -15.65
C THR A 142 -1.23 -16.20 -14.74
N GLY A 143 -2.22 -16.85 -15.32
CA GLY A 143 -3.22 -17.61 -14.58
C GLY A 143 -4.29 -16.73 -13.92
N THR A 144 -4.86 -17.24 -12.83
CA THR A 144 -5.99 -16.58 -12.14
C THR A 144 -5.48 -15.67 -11.03
N ILE A 145 -6.00 -14.45 -10.97
CA ILE A 145 -5.74 -13.53 -9.86
C ILE A 145 -6.52 -14.02 -8.64
N PRO A 146 -5.84 -14.35 -7.53
CA PRO A 146 -6.49 -14.75 -6.28
C PRO A 146 -7.43 -13.67 -5.74
N ALA A 147 -8.42 -14.09 -4.97
CA ALA A 147 -9.33 -13.17 -4.30
C ALA A 147 -8.56 -12.24 -3.35
N VAL A 148 -9.04 -10.99 -3.25
CA VAL A 148 -8.49 -9.99 -2.34
C VAL A 148 -8.41 -10.52 -0.91
N GLN A 149 -7.29 -10.26 -0.25
CA GLN A 149 -7.10 -10.55 1.16
C GLN A 149 -7.44 -9.33 1.99
N ASN A 150 -8.30 -9.49 2.99
CA ASN A 150 -8.62 -8.43 3.94
C ASN A 150 -7.62 -8.46 5.10
N GLY A 151 -6.92 -7.35 5.30
CA GLY A 151 -5.83 -7.21 6.25
C GLY A 151 -4.49 -7.78 5.75
N TYR A 152 -3.49 -7.68 6.61
CA TYR A 152 -2.13 -8.12 6.33
C TYR A 152 -1.82 -9.44 7.01
N HIS A 153 -1.14 -10.33 6.28
CA HIS A 153 -0.55 -11.55 6.83
C HIS A 153 0.81 -11.19 7.42
N ILE A 154 0.85 -11.12 8.75
CA ILE A 154 2.01 -10.69 9.52
C ILE A 154 2.24 -11.64 10.69
N VAL A 155 3.49 -11.76 11.11
CA VAL A 155 3.90 -12.53 12.29
C VAL A 155 4.52 -11.56 13.28
N LEU A 156 3.70 -11.08 14.22
CA LEU A 156 4.12 -10.20 15.31
C LEU A 156 3.61 -10.72 16.66
N THR A 157 4.37 -10.43 17.70
CA THR A 157 3.91 -10.59 19.09
C THR A 157 2.65 -9.74 19.35
N GLN A 158 1.98 -10.00 20.47
CA GLN A 158 0.91 -9.16 21.01
C GLN A 158 1.40 -8.29 22.18
N THR A 159 2.62 -8.53 22.68
CA THR A 159 3.25 -7.73 23.73
C THR A 159 3.60 -6.35 23.20
N THR A 160 3.08 -5.30 23.84
CA THR A 160 3.20 -3.91 23.38
C THR A 160 3.82 -3.05 24.50
N PRO A 161 5.01 -2.44 24.31
CA PRO A 161 5.87 -2.54 23.14
C PRO A 161 6.48 -3.95 22.98
N SER A 162 6.93 -4.28 21.77
CA SER A 162 7.50 -5.58 21.39
C SER A 162 8.99 -5.72 21.76
N THR A 163 9.46 -4.97 22.77
CA THR A 163 10.88 -4.87 23.07
C THR A 163 11.42 -6.08 23.83
N LEU A 164 12.55 -6.62 23.38
CA LEU A 164 13.30 -7.66 24.08
C LEU A 164 14.80 -7.47 23.85
N ASN A 165 15.56 -7.23 24.93
CA ASN A 165 17.01 -7.04 24.89
C ASN A 165 17.47 -5.94 23.91
N GLY A 166 16.71 -4.85 23.82
CA GLY A 166 16.98 -3.74 22.89
C GLY A 166 16.52 -3.96 21.44
N ASN A 167 15.99 -5.14 21.11
CA ASN A 167 15.37 -5.39 19.81
C ASN A 167 13.89 -5.04 19.83
N VAL A 168 13.38 -4.63 18.68
CA VAL A 168 11.97 -4.31 18.44
C VAL A 168 11.42 -5.26 17.38
N GLY A 169 10.23 -5.79 17.60
CA GLY A 169 9.55 -6.68 16.67
C GLY A 169 9.04 -5.95 15.42
N ILE A 170 9.49 -6.42 14.26
CA ILE A 170 9.01 -5.99 12.94
C ILE A 170 8.52 -7.22 12.18
N SER A 171 7.44 -7.08 11.41
CA SER A 171 7.01 -8.08 10.46
C SER A 171 6.91 -7.48 9.07
N ALA A 172 7.45 -8.19 8.10
CA ALA A 172 7.09 -7.99 6.71
C ALA A 172 5.65 -8.46 6.47
N VAL A 173 5.00 -7.89 5.45
CA VAL A 173 3.69 -8.35 4.99
C VAL A 173 3.89 -9.49 3.99
N VAL A 174 3.34 -10.67 4.29
CA VAL A 174 3.45 -11.86 3.44
C VAL A 174 2.32 -11.85 2.40
N PRO A 175 2.62 -11.81 1.09
CA PRO A 175 1.61 -11.96 0.04
C PRO A 175 1.14 -13.40 -0.03
N MET A 176 -0.18 -13.58 -0.12
CA MET A 176 -0.81 -14.88 -0.25
C MET A 176 -1.47 -14.97 -1.62
N GLY A 177 -0.98 -15.86 -2.47
CA GLY A 177 -1.65 -16.20 -3.72
C GLY A 177 -2.56 -17.41 -3.54
N TYR A 178 -1.92 -18.54 -3.26
CA TYR A 178 -2.50 -19.78 -2.72
C TYR A 178 -1.53 -20.36 -1.68
N ASP A 179 -0.25 -20.20 -1.96
CA ASP A 179 0.90 -20.34 -1.09
C ASP A 179 1.42 -18.97 -0.64
N ALA A 180 2.26 -18.99 0.40
CA ALA A 180 2.99 -17.82 0.86
C ALA A 180 4.08 -17.44 -0.15
N LYS A 181 4.12 -16.16 -0.51
CA LYS A 181 5.15 -15.59 -1.39
C LYS A 181 6.19 -14.83 -0.58
N GLN A 182 7.33 -14.60 -1.21
CA GLN A 182 8.36 -13.75 -0.64
C GLN A 182 7.81 -12.34 -0.40
N PRO A 183 8.03 -11.76 0.79
CA PRO A 183 7.56 -10.42 1.09
C PRO A 183 8.23 -9.37 0.22
N GLY A 184 7.48 -8.30 -0.06
CA GLY A 184 8.04 -7.09 -0.64
C GLY A 184 8.90 -6.33 0.37
N ILE A 185 9.49 -5.22 -0.09
CA ILE A 185 10.28 -4.30 0.72
C ILE A 185 9.65 -2.91 0.80
N ASN A 186 8.49 -2.70 0.18
CA ASN A 186 7.81 -1.41 0.24
C ASN A 186 7.19 -1.08 1.60
N MET A 187 6.87 -2.09 2.41
CA MET A 187 6.12 -1.89 3.64
C MET A 187 6.47 -2.93 4.71
N MET A 188 6.44 -2.47 5.96
CA MET A 188 6.65 -3.27 7.16
C MET A 188 5.56 -2.92 8.18
N VAL A 189 5.40 -3.77 9.20
CA VAL A 189 4.47 -3.55 10.30
C VAL A 189 5.22 -3.70 11.62
N CYS A 190 4.98 -2.77 12.54
CA CYS A 190 5.44 -2.83 13.93
C CYS A 190 4.23 -2.77 14.88
N LEU A 191 4.46 -2.86 16.20
CA LEU A 191 3.41 -2.57 17.17
C LEU A 191 3.37 -1.08 17.52
N VAL A 192 2.28 -0.65 18.15
CA VAL A 192 2.15 0.67 18.73
C VAL A 192 3.20 0.86 19.83
N ASN A 193 3.76 2.07 19.95
CA ASN A 193 4.82 2.44 20.90
C ASN A 193 6.18 1.77 20.69
N ASP A 194 6.34 0.91 19.68
CA ASP A 194 7.64 0.37 19.28
C ASP A 194 8.58 1.45 18.74
N PHE A 195 8.00 2.42 18.02
CA PHE A 195 8.68 3.61 17.53
C PHE A 195 7.83 4.84 17.82
N ALA A 196 8.48 6.00 17.91
CA ALA A 196 7.78 7.27 17.94
C ALA A 196 7.00 7.47 16.62
N ASN A 197 5.82 8.08 16.71
CA ASN A 197 5.06 8.46 15.52
C ASN A 197 5.94 9.30 14.59
N PHE A 198 5.93 8.96 13.30
CA PHE A 198 6.71 9.63 12.28
C PHE A 198 8.24 9.48 12.41
N ALA A 199 8.72 8.50 13.19
CA ALA A 199 10.12 8.13 13.19
C ALA A 199 10.55 7.52 11.84
N LEU A 200 11.81 7.79 11.47
CA LEU A 200 12.53 7.07 10.43
C LEU A 200 13.25 5.88 11.07
N VAL A 201 13.02 4.68 10.55
CA VAL A 201 13.46 3.41 11.13
C VAL A 201 14.27 2.63 10.08
N PRO A 202 15.57 2.39 10.30
CA PRO A 202 16.36 1.53 9.42
C PRO A 202 16.03 0.05 9.69
N ILE A 203 15.70 -0.70 8.63
CA ILE A 203 15.35 -2.13 8.72
C ILE A 203 16.06 -2.88 7.61
N THR A 204 16.79 -3.93 7.98
CA THR A 204 17.49 -4.80 7.03
C THR A 204 16.57 -5.89 6.50
N VAL A 205 16.39 -5.93 5.18
CA VAL A 205 15.58 -6.93 4.48
C VAL A 205 16.37 -7.44 3.28
N TYR A 206 16.39 -8.75 3.08
CA TYR A 206 17.23 -9.39 2.05
C TYR A 206 18.72 -8.96 2.12
N GLY A 207 19.23 -8.74 3.34
CA GLY A 207 20.62 -8.35 3.58
C GLY A 207 20.94 -6.87 3.30
N VAL A 208 19.96 -6.05 2.89
CA VAL A 208 20.12 -4.62 2.62
C VAL A 208 19.34 -3.78 3.62
N SER A 209 19.98 -2.75 4.19
CA SER A 209 19.30 -1.79 5.07
C SER A 209 18.50 -0.79 4.24
N HIS A 210 17.22 -0.64 4.58
CA HIS A 210 16.33 0.34 3.98
C HIS A 210 15.75 1.24 5.08
N ASN A 211 15.52 2.50 4.75
CA ASN A 211 14.82 3.40 5.66
C ASN A 211 13.31 3.26 5.51
N TYR A 212 12.59 3.16 6.63
CA TYR A 212 11.14 3.12 6.68
C TYR A 212 10.59 4.25 7.54
N GLN A 213 9.57 4.93 7.03
CA GLN A 213 8.85 5.98 7.70
C GLN A 213 7.63 5.42 8.42
N HIS A 214 7.55 5.64 9.74
CA HIS A 214 6.34 5.34 10.52
C HIS A 214 5.22 6.30 10.11
N VAL A 215 4.05 5.78 9.73
CA VAL A 215 2.96 6.63 9.17
C VAL A 215 1.96 7.12 10.22
N GLY A 216 2.44 7.42 11.42
CA GLY A 216 1.65 7.91 12.56
C GLY A 216 0.71 6.90 13.22
N SER A 217 0.01 7.35 14.27
CA SER A 217 -0.85 6.50 15.11
C SER A 217 -2.24 6.25 14.55
N GLN A 218 -2.66 7.06 13.57
CA GLN A 218 -4.00 6.98 12.98
C GLN A 218 -4.11 5.89 11.90
N VAL A 219 -2.97 5.39 11.41
CA VAL A 219 -2.93 4.26 10.48
C VAL A 219 -2.75 2.97 11.27
N ALA A 220 -3.85 2.48 11.85
CA ALA A 220 -3.90 1.11 12.37
C ALA A 220 -3.82 0.15 11.17
N SER A 221 -2.87 -0.78 11.19
CA SER A 221 -2.90 -1.92 10.26
C SER A 221 -3.90 -2.97 10.76
N MET A 222 -4.32 -3.85 9.87
CA MET A 222 -5.15 -4.99 10.24
C MET A 222 -4.29 -6.24 10.26
N ARG A 223 -4.34 -7.00 11.35
CA ARG A 223 -3.94 -8.40 11.35
C ARG A 223 -5.09 -9.19 10.71
N ASN A 224 -4.82 -10.04 9.72
CA ASN A 224 -5.88 -10.85 9.11
C ASN A 224 -6.57 -11.72 10.19
N GLN A 225 -7.88 -11.54 10.40
CA GLN A 225 -8.71 -12.32 11.32
C GLN A 225 -10.00 -12.85 10.66
N GLY A 226 -9.97 -13.16 9.36
CA GLY A 226 -11.11 -13.75 8.65
C GLY A 226 -12.17 -12.71 8.21
N ALA A 227 -13.41 -13.18 7.99
CA ALA A 227 -14.47 -12.41 7.31
C ALA A 227 -14.94 -11.15 8.08
N ALA A 228 -14.68 -11.07 9.39
CA ALA A 228 -14.91 -9.89 10.21
C ALA A 228 -13.56 -9.29 10.60
N ALA A 229 -12.94 -8.59 9.66
CA ALA A 229 -11.67 -7.93 9.90
C ALA A 229 -11.89 -6.79 10.92
N VAL A 230 -11.37 -6.95 12.15
CA VAL A 230 -11.37 -5.90 13.18
C VAL A 230 -10.04 -5.15 13.08
N GLY A 231 -10.08 -3.82 13.10
CA GLY A 231 -8.85 -3.00 13.11
C GLY A 231 -7.94 -3.40 14.27
N ASP A 232 -6.68 -3.77 13.98
CA ASP A 232 -5.71 -4.06 15.03
C ASP A 232 -5.10 -2.73 15.49
N THR A 233 -5.68 -2.18 16.55
CA THR A 233 -5.26 -0.91 17.16
C THR A 233 -3.83 -0.96 17.70
N ASN A 234 -3.23 -2.15 17.81
CA ASN A 234 -1.89 -2.34 18.32
C ASN A 234 -0.84 -2.44 17.22
N THR A 235 -1.19 -2.40 15.93
CA THR A 235 -0.22 -2.48 14.84
C THR A 235 -0.11 -1.17 14.06
N ARG A 236 1.09 -0.84 13.58
CA ARG A 236 1.39 0.39 12.84
C ARG A 236 2.11 0.06 11.55
N LEU A 237 1.75 0.81 10.51
CA LEU A 237 2.36 0.70 9.21
C LEU A 237 3.68 1.50 9.16
N LEU A 238 4.67 0.90 8.52
CA LEU A 238 5.94 1.50 8.14
C LEU A 238 6.01 1.42 6.61
N ILE A 239 6.25 2.54 5.93
CA ILE A 239 6.45 2.55 4.48
C ILE A 239 7.90 2.86 4.16
N ARG A 240 8.47 2.19 3.15
CA ARG A 240 9.85 2.50 2.71
C ARG A 240 9.95 3.96 2.30
N TYR A 241 11.03 4.63 2.70
CA TYR A 241 11.21 6.07 2.55
C TYR A 241 12.68 6.40 2.21
N GLU A 242 12.94 6.29 0.93
CA GLU A 242 14.19 6.63 0.24
C GLU A 242 13.92 6.80 -1.26
#